data_AF-A0A1Y2FWM3-F1
#
_entry.id   AF-A0A1Y2FWM3-F1
#
_cell.length_a   1.000
_cell.length_b   1.000
_cell.length_c   1.000
_cell.angle_alpha   90.00
_cell.angle_beta   90.00
_cell.angle_gamma   90.00
#
_symmetry.space_group_name_H-M   'P 1'
#
loop_
_entity.id
_entity.type
_entity.pdbx_description
1 polymer ?
#
loop_
_entity_poly.entity_id
_entity_poly.type
_entity_poly.pdbx_seq_one_letter_code
_entity_poly.pdbx_strand_id
1 'polypeptide(L)'
;MPVNKPPRLNLARLKVRPPKEKNAGPCAAEMAAMLGCWASHGDNPNAAECAAFATNLKRCMATGKQYVKKDNTINYHLARLGKLL
;
A
#
# COMPACT_ATOMS: atom_id res chain seq x y z
N MET A 1 19.31 -9.37 -29.53
CA MET A 1 19.78 -8.42 -28.48
C MET A 1 20.97 -9.05 -27.79
N PRO A 2 22.14 -8.42 -27.74
CA PRO A 2 23.28 -8.98 -27.02
C PRO A 2 22.96 -9.05 -25.52
N VAL A 3 22.96 -10.27 -24.95
CA VAL A 3 22.78 -10.48 -23.51
C VAL A 3 24.10 -10.15 -22.83
N ASN A 4 24.22 -8.92 -22.34
CA ASN A 4 25.36 -8.52 -21.53
C ASN A 4 25.32 -9.26 -20.19
N LYS A 5 26.47 -9.79 -19.77
CA LYS A 5 26.60 -10.52 -18.52
C LYS A 5 26.38 -9.57 -17.33
N PRO A 6 25.57 -9.93 -16.33
CA PRO A 6 25.35 -9.07 -15.18
C PRO A 6 26.64 -8.90 -14.36
N PRO A 7 26.85 -7.73 -13.73
CA PRO A 7 28.01 -7.48 -12.89
C PRO A 7 28.01 -8.39 -11.64
N ARG A 8 29.21 -8.74 -11.16
CA ARG A 8 29.36 -9.53 -9.92
C ARG A 8 29.20 -8.63 -8.70
N LEU A 9 28.40 -9.08 -7.74
CA LEU A 9 28.06 -8.36 -6.52
C LEU A 9 28.71 -9.06 -5.31
N ASN A 10 29.70 -8.42 -4.68
CA ASN A 10 30.32 -8.91 -3.45
C ASN A 10 29.53 -8.41 -2.22
N LEU A 11 28.47 -9.14 -1.86
CA LEU A 11 27.59 -8.82 -0.74
C LEU A 11 27.80 -9.82 0.40
N ALA A 12 27.96 -9.34 1.64
CA ALA A 12 28.04 -10.23 2.81
C ALA A 12 26.73 -11.02 3.04
N ARG A 13 25.57 -10.43 2.71
CA ARG A 13 24.25 -11.08 2.73
C ARG A 13 23.39 -10.59 1.58
N LEU A 14 22.93 -11.51 0.74
CA LEU A 14 21.97 -11.23 -0.32
C LEU A 14 20.56 -11.14 0.25
N LYS A 15 20.04 -9.92 0.41
CA LYS A 15 18.70 -9.65 0.97
C LYS A 15 18.04 -8.47 0.27
N VAL A 16 16.75 -8.60 -0.02
CA VAL A 16 15.88 -7.53 -0.47
C VAL A 16 15.31 -6.79 0.74
N ARG A 17 15.44 -5.46 0.72
CA ARG A 17 14.77 -4.60 1.72
C ARG A 17 13.26 -4.58 1.41
N PRO A 18 12.39 -4.76 2.40
CA PRO A 18 10.95 -4.70 2.17
C PRO A 18 10.56 -3.31 1.66
N PRO A 19 9.61 -3.22 0.72
CA PRO A 19 9.15 -1.94 0.20
C PRO A 19 8.42 -1.17 1.31
N LYS A 20 8.61 0.15 1.34
CA LYS A 20 7.83 1.07 2.20
C LYS A 20 6.46 1.34 1.58
N GLU A 21 5.70 0.30 1.30
CA GLU A 21 4.32 0.45 0.80
C GLU A 21 3.42 0.91 1.94
N LYS A 22 2.88 2.13 1.81
CA LYS A 22 1.77 2.57 2.65
C LYS A 22 0.52 1.88 2.11
N ASN A 23 0.16 0.74 2.68
CA ASN A 23 -1.15 0.15 2.42
C ASN A 23 -2.19 1.11 2.96
N ALA A 24 -2.84 1.85 2.06
CA ALA A 24 -3.99 2.67 2.40
C ALA A 24 -5.06 1.74 3.00
N GLY A 25 -5.65 2.14 4.13
CA GLY A 25 -6.69 1.35 4.78
C GLY A 25 -7.88 1.11 3.83
N PRO A 26 -8.73 0.10 4.10
CA PRO A 26 -9.79 -0.32 3.19
C PRO A 26 -10.79 0.78 2.81
N CYS A 27 -10.92 1.81 3.65
CA CYS A 27 -11.83 2.95 3.45
C CYS A 27 -11.12 4.28 3.17
N ALA A 28 -9.82 4.24 2.85
CA ALA A 28 -9.04 5.46 2.63
C ALA A 28 -9.55 6.27 1.43
N ALA A 29 -10.05 5.61 0.38
CA ALA A 29 -10.61 6.28 -0.79
C ALA A 29 -11.89 7.05 -0.46
N GLU A 30 -12.85 6.40 0.23
CA GLU A 30 -14.10 7.04 0.66
C GLU A 30 -13.85 8.20 1.63
N MET A 31 -12.88 8.03 2.53
CA MET A 31 -12.47 9.07 3.46
C MET A 31 -11.85 10.26 2.71
N ALA A 32 -10.98 10.02 1.72
CA ALA A 32 -10.40 11.08 0.90
C ALA A 32 -11.46 11.82 0.08
N ALA A 33 -12.48 11.11 -0.43
CA ALA A 33 -13.59 11.72 -1.14
C ALA A 33 -14.44 12.64 -0.23
N MET A 34 -14.71 12.19 1.00
CA MET A 34 -15.42 13.01 2.00
C MET A 34 -14.61 14.27 2.39
N LEU A 35 -13.30 14.12 2.62
CA LEU A 35 -12.41 15.24 2.92
C LEU A 35 -12.31 16.21 1.73
N GLY A 36 -12.26 15.71 0.50
CA GLY A 36 -12.27 16.54 -0.70
C GLY A 36 -13.58 17.32 -0.85
N CYS A 37 -14.71 16.71 -0.50
CA CYS A 37 -16.00 17.40 -0.50
C CYS A 37 -16.02 18.54 0.53
N TRP A 38 -15.52 18.32 1.75
CA TRP A 38 -15.42 19.38 2.76
C TRP A 38 -14.50 20.52 2.31
N ALA A 39 -13.33 20.19 1.73
CA ALA A 39 -12.40 21.20 1.24
C ALA A 39 -13.03 22.10 0.17
N SER A 40 -13.87 21.55 -0.72
CA SER A 40 -14.59 22.32 -1.74
C SER A 40 -15.71 23.20 -1.18
N HIS A 41 -16.24 22.89 0.00
CA HIS A 41 -17.38 23.58 0.63
C HIS A 41 -16.98 24.38 1.88
N GLY A 42 -15.71 24.78 1.99
CA GLY A 42 -15.22 25.61 3.09
C GLY A 42 -15.17 24.90 4.44
N ASP A 43 -14.77 23.62 4.43
CA ASP A 43 -14.62 22.76 5.60
C ASP A 43 -15.90 22.58 6.43
N ASN A 44 -17.07 22.77 5.80
CA ASN A 44 -18.35 22.57 6.46
C ASN A 44 -18.70 21.07 6.57
N PRO A 45 -18.71 20.48 7.79
CA PRO A 45 -18.99 19.07 7.97
C PRO A 45 -20.44 18.68 7.66
N ASN A 46 -21.36 19.66 7.67
CA ASN A 46 -22.81 19.47 7.47
C ASN A 46 -23.28 19.90 6.08
N ALA A 47 -22.36 20.09 5.12
CA ALA A 47 -22.75 20.34 3.74
C ALA A 47 -23.62 19.19 3.23
N ALA A 48 -24.86 19.50 2.83
CA ALA A 48 -25.81 18.51 2.32
C ALA A 48 -25.26 17.75 1.10
N GLU A 49 -24.46 18.44 0.29
CA GLU A 49 -23.74 17.90 -0.88
C GLU A 49 -22.75 16.79 -0.48
N CYS A 50 -22.22 16.81 0.74
CA CYS A 50 -21.27 15.82 1.25
C CYS A 50 -21.91 14.63 1.95
N ALA A 51 -23.25 14.61 2.11
CA ALA A 51 -23.96 13.55 2.83
C ALA A 51 -23.79 12.17 2.18
N ALA A 52 -23.73 12.09 0.85
CA ALA A 52 -23.50 10.86 0.12
C ALA A 52 -22.10 10.26 0.36
N PHE A 53 -21.06 11.09 0.47
CA PHE A 53 -19.72 10.62 0.81
C PHE A 53 -19.65 10.09 2.24
N ALA A 54 -20.37 10.73 3.17
CA ALA A 54 -20.45 10.27 4.55
C ALA A 54 -21.16 8.92 4.68
N THR A 55 -22.25 8.67 3.93
CA THR A 55 -22.94 7.37 3.94
C THR A 55 -22.08 6.26 3.33
N ASN A 56 -21.33 6.57 2.26
CA ASN A 56 -20.38 5.63 1.65
C ASN A 56 -19.24 5.26 2.60
N LEU A 57 -18.66 6.25 3.29
CA LEU A 57 -17.64 6.00 4.30
C LEU A 57 -18.17 5.13 5.45
N LYS A 58 -19.35 5.45 5.99
CA LYS A 58 -19.99 4.64 7.05
C LYS A 58 -20.21 3.19 6.60
N ARG A 59 -20.70 3.00 5.38
CA ARG A 59 -20.91 1.68 4.78
C ARG A 59 -19.59 0.92 4.63
N CYS A 60 -18.53 1.59 4.16
CA CYS A 60 -17.22 0.98 4.07
C CYS A 60 -16.68 0.60 5.45
N MET A 61 -16.80 1.47 6.46
CA MET A 61 -16.30 1.17 7.81
C MET A 61 -17.04 0.00 8.47
N ALA A 62 -18.33 -0.21 8.14
CA ALA A 62 -19.10 -1.34 8.65
C ALA A 62 -18.67 -2.69 8.06
N THR A 63 -18.16 -2.71 6.82
CA THR A 63 -17.82 -3.95 6.08
C THR A 63 -16.33 -4.15 5.87
N GLY A 64 -15.54 -3.09 6.03
CA GLY A 64 -14.13 -3.01 5.66
C GLY A 64 -13.26 -3.87 6.55
N LYS A 65 -12.83 -5.02 6.03
CA LYS A 65 -11.82 -5.85 6.67
C LYS A 65 -10.43 -5.35 6.31
N GLN A 66 -9.53 -5.32 7.30
CA GLN A 66 -8.13 -4.98 7.05
C GLN A 66 -7.49 -6.07 6.19
N TYR A 67 -6.81 -5.65 5.12
CA TYR A 67 -6.03 -6.56 4.31
C TYR A 67 -4.80 -7.01 5.09
N VAL A 68 -4.72 -8.31 5.36
CA VAL A 68 -3.51 -8.92 5.91
C VAL A 68 -2.55 -9.15 4.75
N LYS A 69 -1.42 -8.43 4.75
CA LYS A 69 -0.37 -8.64 3.76
C LYS A 69 0.21 -10.04 3.93
N LYS A 70 0.24 -10.81 2.85
CA LYS A 70 0.98 -12.08 2.82
C LYS A 70 2.47 -11.78 2.73
N ASP A 71 3.24 -12.25 3.70
CA ASP A 71 4.69 -12.10 3.68
C ASP A 71 5.31 -12.90 2.52
N ASN A 72 6.30 -12.29 1.86
CA ASN A 72 7.07 -12.94 0.81
C ASN A 72 8.34 -13.57 1.40
N THR A 73 8.59 -14.84 1.08
CA THR A 73 9.77 -15.62 1.53
C THR A 73 11.02 -15.43 0.67
N ILE A 74 11.06 -14.44 -0.23
CA ILE A 74 12.20 -14.19 -1.13
C ILE A 74 13.55 -14.13 -0.40
N ASN A 75 13.60 -13.49 0.76
CA ASN A 75 14.84 -13.37 1.54
C ASN A 75 15.34 -14.71 2.09
N TYR A 76 14.44 -15.67 2.34
CA TYR A 76 14.81 -17.03 2.73
C TYR A 76 15.51 -17.75 1.56
N HIS A 77 14.95 -17.65 0.34
CA HIS A 77 15.54 -18.26 -0.84
C HIS A 77 16.86 -17.61 -1.24
N LEU A 78 16.95 -16.27 -1.19
CA LEU A 78 18.18 -15.54 -1.49
C LEU A 78 19.32 -15.86 -0.52
N ALA A 79 19.02 -16.03 0.77
CA ALA A 79 20.02 -16.43 1.76
C ALA A 79 20.58 -17.84 1.50
N ARG A 80 19.76 -18.76 0.97
CA ARG A 80 20.21 -20.10 0.57
C ARG A 80 21.05 -20.05 -0.71
N LEU A 81 20.62 -19.27 -1.71
CA LEU A 81 21.33 -19.09 -2.98
C LEU A 81 22.66 -18.37 -2.83
N GLY A 82 22.78 -17.40 -1.92
CA GLY A 82 24.02 -16.64 -1.70
C GLY A 82 25.20 -17.47 -1.19
N LYS A 83 25.00 -18.75 -0.83
CA LYS A 83 26.10 -19.68 -0.53
C LYS A 83 26.67 -20.37 -1.79
N LEU A 84 25.93 -20.32 -2.89
CA LEU A 84 26.21 -21.02 -4.15
C LEU A 84 26.68 -20.05 -5.26
N LEU A 85 26.55 -18.75 -5.02
CA LEU A 85 26.95 -17.65 -5.91
C LEU A 85 28.23 -17.02 -5.40
#